data_AF-A0A401INC1-F1
#
_entry.id   AF-A0A401INC1-F1
#
_cell.length_a   1.000
_cell.length_b   1.000
_cell.length_c   1.000
_cell.angle_alpha   90.00
_cell.angle_beta   90.00
_cell.angle_gamma   90.00
#
_symmetry.space_group_name_H-M   'P 1'
#
loop_
_entity.id
_entity.type
_entity.pdbx_description
1 polymer ?
#
loop_
_entity_poly.entity_id
_entity_poly.type
_entity_poly.pdbx_seq_one_letter_code
_entity_poly.pdbx_strand_id
1 'polypeptide(L)' 'MNTKQLILLPWKTRERLKAFSQVFPNVPALDSPITGEKLSQVIASLRPIAKSETAVFSLLKELDSYRCYGE' A
#
# COMPACT_ATOMS: atom_id res chain seq x y z
N MET A 1 -2.12 -2.91 25.37
CA MET A 1 -1.91 -1.62 24.67
C MET A 1 -1.47 -1.96 23.25
N ASN A 2 -2.36 -1.82 22.25
CA ASN A 2 -1.99 -2.07 20.86
C ASN A 2 -1.15 -0.89 20.37
N THR A 3 0.17 -1.02 20.43
CA THR A 3 1.10 -0.15 19.71
C THR A 3 0.76 -0.26 18.23
N LYS A 4 0.05 0.74 17.69
CA LYS A 4 -0.18 0.85 16.25
C LYS A 4 1.19 1.01 15.60
N GLN A 5 1.73 -0.08 15.06
CA GLN A 5 3.05 -0.08 14.42
C GLN A 5 2.95 0.80 13.18
N LEU A 6 3.66 1.93 13.23
CA LEU A 6 3.71 2.92 12.17
C LEU A 6 4.75 2.44 11.15
N ILE A 7 4.28 2.15 9.95
CA ILE A 7 5.08 1.74 8.82
C ILE A 7 5.42 3.01 8.03
N LEU A 8 6.72 3.29 7.93
CA LEU A 8 7.24 4.39 7.12
C LEU A 8 7.46 3.89 5.70
N LEU A 9 6.53 4.23 4.80
CA LEU A 9 6.72 3.96 3.38
C LEU A 9 7.75 4.94 2.79
N PRO A 10 8.67 4.47 1.92
CA PRO A 10 9.58 5.36 1.21
C PRO A 10 8.82 6.30 0.28
N TRP A 11 9.39 7.49 0.03
CA TRP A 11 8.80 8.51 -0.84
C TRP A 11 8.36 7.95 -2.20
N LYS A 12 9.22 7.12 -2.82
CA LYS A 12 8.94 6.51 -4.13
C LYS A 12 7.68 5.64 -4.12
N THR A 13 7.47 4.85 -3.06
CA THR A 13 6.26 4.02 -2.89
C THR A 13 5.02 4.89 -2.74
N ARG A 14 5.12 5.98 -1.97
CA ARG A 14 4.01 6.94 -1.77
C ARG A 14 3.59 7.61 -3.07
N GLU A 15 4.55 8.08 -3.86
CA GLU A 15 4.30 8.72 -5.16
C GLU A 15 3.62 7.74 -6.13
N ARG A 16 4.10 6.49 -6.18
CA ARG A 16 3.46 5.44 -6.99
C ARG A 16 2.02 5.22 -6.54
N LEU A 17 1.79 5.07 -5.24
CA LEU A 17 0.46 4.82 -4.69
C LEU A 17 -0.50 5.99 -4.95
N LYS A 18 0.01 7.23 -4.88
CA LYS A 18 -0.72 8.43 -5.25
C LYS A 18 -1.09 8.42 -6.74
N ALA A 19 -0.15 8.10 -7.63
CA ALA A 19 -0.44 7.97 -9.06
C ALA A 19 -1.47 6.87 -9.33
N PHE A 20 -1.38 5.72 -8.65
CA PHE A 20 -2.38 4.66 -8.76
C PHE A 20 -3.74 5.08 -8.20
N SER A 21 -3.79 5.86 -7.12
CA SER A 21 -5.06 6.38 -6.58
C SER A 21 -5.75 7.34 -7.57
N GLN A 22 -4.98 8.06 -8.40
CA GLN A 22 -5.54 8.90 -9.47
C GLN A 22 -6.12 8.09 -10.64
N VAL A 23 -5.53 6.93 -10.95
CA VAL A 23 -6.00 6.05 -12.04
C VAL A 23 -7.10 5.10 -11.56
N PHE A 24 -6.97 4.61 -10.32
CA PHE A 24 -7.83 3.65 -9.67
C PHE A 24 -8.48 4.32 -8.44
N PRO A 25 -9.71 4.86 -8.57
CA PRO A 25 -10.38 5.56 -7.48
C PRO A 25 -10.67 4.66 -6.27
N ASN A 26 -10.63 3.33 -6.45
CA ASN A 26 -10.78 2.33 -5.39
C ASN A 26 -9.52 2.14 -4.53
N VAL A 27 -8.38 2.71 -4.94
CA VAL A 27 -7.13 2.65 -4.19
C VAL A 27 -7.03 3.88 -3.31
N PRO A 28 -7.08 3.73 -1.98
CA PRO A 28 -6.91 4.86 -1.08
C PRO A 28 -5.47 5.37 -1.14
N ALA A 29 -5.31 6.68 -1.26
CA ALA A 29 -4.01 7.32 -1.11
C ALA A 29 -3.50 7.11 0.33
N LEU A 30 -2.23 6.75 0.47
CA LEU A 30 -1.59 6.58 1.77
C LEU A 30 -0.68 7.77 2.08
N ASP A 31 -1.06 8.50 3.13
CA ASP A 31 -0.17 9.45 3.79
C ASP A 31 0.68 8.72 4.83
N SER A 32 2.00 8.81 4.67
CA SER A 32 2.97 8.25 5.62
C SER A 32 3.11 9.19 6.82
N PRO A 33 3.20 8.67 8.07
CA PRO A 33 3.25 7.26 8.44
C PRO A 33 1.89 6.54 8.39
N ILE A 34 1.88 5.28 7.96
CA ILE A 34 0.66 4.46 7.89
C ILE A 34 0.65 3.40 8.99
N THR A 35 -0.53 2.91 9.35
CA THR A 35 -0.67 1.73 10.21
C THR A 35 -0.69 0.45 9.37
N GLY A 36 -0.30 -0.69 9.96
CA GLY A 36 -0.43 -2.01 9.32
C GLY A 36 -1.87 -2.33 8.86
N GLU A 37 -2.88 -1.82 9.58
CA GLU A 37 -4.29 -1.92 9.20
C GLU A 37 -4.60 -1.16 7.90
N LYS A 38 -4.19 0.11 7.81
CA LYS A 38 -4.33 0.91 6.57
C LYS A 38 -3.58 0.27 5.41
N LEU A 39 -2.36 -0.21 5.66
CA LEU A 39 -1.57 -0.93 4.65
C LEU A 39 -2.32 -2.16 4.13
N SER A 40 -2.91 -2.94 5.03
CA SER A 40 -3.68 -4.14 4.67
C SER A 40 -4.93 -3.80 3.85
N GLN A 41 -5.64 -2.72 4.19
CA GLN A 41 -6.77 -2.23 3.37
C GLN A 41 -6.34 -1.89 1.95
N VAL A 42 -5.19 -1.20 1.80
CA VAL A 42 -4.67 -0.81 0.48
C VAL A 42 -4.23 -2.03 -0.33
N ILE A 43 -3.52 -2.98 0.30
CA ILE A 43 -3.15 -4.26 -0.30
C ILE A 43 -4.40 -5.01 -0.77
N ALA A 44 -5.47 -5.02 0.03
CA ALA A 44 -6.73 -5.65 -0.34
C ALA A 44 -7.38 -4.99 -1.57
N SER A 45 -7.37 -3.65 -1.65
CA SER A 45 -7.87 -2.92 -2.83
C SER A 45 -7.00 -3.14 -4.08
N LEU A 46 -5.68 -3.29 -3.92
CA LEU A 46 -4.75 -3.48 -5.03
C LEU A 46 -4.73 -4.92 -5.56
N ARG A 47 -5.03 -5.95 -4.74
CA ARG A 47 -5.09 -7.37 -5.16
C ARG A 47 -5.92 -7.63 -6.43
N PRO A 48 -7.17 -7.17 -6.56
CA PRO A 48 -7.95 -7.42 -7.78
C PRO A 48 -7.36 -6.70 -8.99
N ILE A 49 -6.78 -5.50 -8.80
CA ILE A 49 -6.18 -4.71 -9.88
C ILE A 49 -4.85 -5.33 -10.34
N ALA A 50 -4.06 -5.85 -9.41
CA ALA A 50 -2.79 -6.54 -9.66
C ALA A 50 -2.93 -7.79 -10.52
N LYS A 51 -4.14 -8.37 -10.64
CA LYS A 51 -4.40 -9.50 -11.57
C LYS A 51 -4.39 -9.07 -13.03
N SER A 52 -4.72 -7.80 -13.31
CA SER A 52 -4.80 -7.25 -14.66
C SER A 52 -3.64 -6.31 -14.98
N GLU A 53 -3.07 -5.66 -13.96
CA GLU A 53 -2.05 -4.62 -14.11
C GLU A 53 -0.72 -5.01 -13.44
N THR A 54 0.30 -5.30 -14.24
CA THR A 54 1.65 -5.68 -13.77
C THR A 54 2.32 -4.58 -12.95
N ALA A 55 2.05 -3.32 -13.27
CA ALA A 55 2.57 -2.18 -12.52
C ALA A 55 2.01 -2.14 -11.10
N VAL A 56 0.73 -2.48 -10.94
CA VAL A 56 0.05 -2.60 -9.64
C VAL A 56 0.54 -3.82 -8.88
N PHE A 57 0.77 -4.95 -9.57
CA PHE A 57 1.37 -6.15 -8.95
C PHE A 57 2.74 -5.87 -8.32
N SER A 58 3.60 -5.12 -9.02
CA SER A 58 4.90 -4.72 -8.47
C SER A 58 4.77 -3.86 -7.21
N LEU A 59 3.83 -2.92 -7.19
CA LEU A 59 3.55 -2.11 -6.00
C LEU A 59 2.96 -2.96 -4.86
N LEU A 60 2.03 -3.86 -5.16
CA LEU A 60 1.42 -4.76 -4.19
C LEU A 60 2.48 -5.59 -3.46
N LYS A 61 3.44 -6.15 -4.21
CA LYS A 61 4.55 -6.93 -3.64
C LYS A 61 5.45 -6.08 -2.74
N GLU A 62 5.70 -4.83 -3.13
CA GLU A 62 6.47 -3.88 -2.33
C GLU A 62 5.76 -3.56 -1.00
N LEU A 63 4.45 -3.29 -1.05
CA LEU A 63 3.59 -3.05 0.12
C LEU A 63 3.46 -4.27 1.04
N ASP A 64 3.30 -5.47 0.48
CA ASP A 64 3.20 -6.71 1.25
C ASP A 64 4.50 -7.01 2.01
N SER A 65 5.66 -6.66 1.41
CA SER A 65 6.97 -6.72 2.08
C SER A 65 7.00 -5.82 3.33
N TYR A 66 6.50 -4.58 3.24
CA TYR A 66 6.46 -3.68 4.39
C TYR A 66 5.49 -4.13 5.49
N ARG A 67 4.43 -4.89 5.15
CA ARG A 67 3.56 -5.50 6.15
C ARG A 67 4.32 -6.55 6.97
N CYS A 68 5.14 -7.36 6.31
CA CYS A 68 5.89 -8.45 6.93
C CYS A 68 7.02 -7.95 7.86
N TYR A 69 7.60 -6.78 7.59
CA TYR A 69 8.58 -6.13 8.49
C TYR A 69 7.94 -5.46 9.72
N GLY A 70 6.62 -5.32 9.72
CA GLY A 70 5.84 -4.66 10.77
C GLY A 70 5.18 -5.62 11.75
N GLU A 71 5.55 -6.90 11.75
CA GLU A 71 5.02 -7.97 12.62
C GLU A 71 6.09 -8.47 13.60
#